data_AF-A0A1G9KTW5-F1
#
_entry.id   AF-A0A1G9KTW5-F1
#
_cell.length_a   1.000
_cell.length_b   1.000
_cell.length_c   1.000
_cell.angle_alpha   90.00
_cell.angle_beta   90.00
_cell.angle_gamma   90.00
#
_symmetry.space_group_name_H-M   'P 1'
#
loop_
_entity.id
_entity.type
_entity.pdbx_description
1 polymer ?
#
loop_
_entity_poly.entity_id
_entity_poly.type
_entity_poly.pdbx_seq_one_letter_code
_entity_poly.pdbx_strand_id
1 'polypeptide(L)'
;MRFLYLALGCLALPLVASAQSKIKDGTVSGSGSLPNSAAILELESSNKGLLYPRVALSSNTTTWSLTGSPIAGMAVYNTNSALSSVNTAYPALAGGIGIYYWDGTGWVGTKPSAGGDFWSLTGNAGTDPLVNFLGTTDTKPLRFKAGNVYSGYIGLSSYPGGGSQDLNTAFGYGAGGDVVNRMTTTGAFRKMTAVGHMALGGATLAAGANLTENTAIGFEAGKALAGTSHRNTLVGSIAGGGISQGTLNTLVGQAAMASATGGDGNVFVGQGTGSVSTGPFSNNTYIGTQAGLNSGGSGNIHIGYNAGYNNAASNRLMIDNSQTNTPLIDGDMANRVLTVNNSLVIRGSFTSPIKSVTADYTLTETDYTVVCRQTSAITISLPDPATCAGRMYYIINNGTVSVNTNYSFEVATGVTQNFIPRALQGISSPNPNFGQKYLLQSDGTQWVLISLG
;
A
#
# COMPACT_ATOMS: atom_id res chain seq x y z
N MET A 1 48.82 20.17 -105.38
CA MET A 1 48.12 18.86 -105.51
C MET A 1 48.64 17.93 -104.43
N ARG A 2 47.72 17.27 -103.69
CA ARG A 2 47.89 16.01 -102.93
C ARG A 2 48.82 16.05 -101.69
N PHE A 3 48.55 15.44 -100.54
CA PHE A 3 47.40 14.71 -100.00
C PHE A 3 47.48 14.75 -98.46
N LEU A 4 46.29 14.74 -97.85
CA LEU A 4 45.91 14.55 -96.46
C LEU A 4 46.48 13.24 -95.85
N TYR A 5 46.93 13.25 -94.58
CA TYR A 5 46.65 12.16 -93.62
C TYR A 5 46.54 12.72 -92.20
N LEU A 6 45.34 12.55 -91.64
CA LEU A 6 44.89 12.92 -90.31
C LEU A 6 45.56 11.99 -89.28
N ALA A 7 46.40 12.52 -88.40
CA ALA A 7 46.98 11.76 -87.30
C ALA A 7 45.92 11.51 -86.22
N LEU A 8 45.47 10.26 -86.08
CA LEU A 8 44.71 9.80 -84.92
C LEU A 8 45.65 9.81 -83.70
N GLY A 9 45.62 10.90 -82.93
CA GLY A 9 46.10 10.90 -81.55
C GLY A 9 45.11 10.11 -80.69
N CYS A 10 45.33 8.80 -80.57
CA CYS A 10 44.61 7.97 -79.61
C CYS A 10 45.05 8.36 -78.20
N LEU A 11 44.32 9.30 -77.59
CA LEU A 11 44.43 9.62 -76.17
C LEU A 11 43.96 8.39 -75.37
N ALA A 12 44.88 7.58 -74.89
CA ALA A 12 44.59 6.52 -73.94
C ALA A 12 44.21 7.15 -72.59
N LEU A 13 42.92 7.42 -72.39
CA LEU A 13 42.36 7.68 -71.07
C LEU A 13 42.33 6.35 -70.29
N PRO A 14 42.92 6.26 -69.09
CA PRO A 14 42.74 5.07 -68.26
C PRO A 14 41.28 4.99 -67.82
N LEU A 15 40.54 4.04 -68.37
CA LEU A 15 39.24 3.63 -67.83
C LEU A 15 39.52 3.00 -66.45
N VAL A 16 39.29 3.75 -65.38
CA VAL A 16 39.29 3.18 -64.03
C VAL A 16 37.97 2.42 -63.88
N ALA A 17 37.95 1.16 -64.29
CA ALA A 17 36.80 0.28 -64.10
C ALA A 17 36.77 -0.20 -62.65
N SER A 18 35.96 0.43 -61.81
CA SER A 18 35.58 -0.14 -60.51
C SER A 18 34.63 -1.31 -60.75
N ALA A 19 35.13 -2.53 -60.72
CA ALA A 19 34.31 -3.73 -60.95
C ALA A 19 33.66 -4.19 -59.64
N GLN A 20 32.35 -3.96 -59.50
CA GLN A 20 31.53 -4.74 -58.58
C GLN A 20 31.34 -6.15 -59.17
N SER A 21 31.38 -7.17 -58.32
CA SER A 21 31.22 -8.57 -58.74
C SER A 21 29.99 -9.18 -58.09
N LYS A 22 29.17 -9.87 -58.88
CA LYS A 22 28.08 -10.72 -58.40
C LYS A 22 28.35 -12.15 -58.86
N ILE A 23 28.51 -13.05 -57.90
CA ILE A 23 28.67 -14.48 -58.15
C ILE A 23 27.35 -15.15 -57.79
N LYS A 24 26.71 -15.80 -58.76
CA LYS A 24 25.44 -16.48 -58.58
C LYS A 24 25.43 -17.87 -59.20
N ASP A 25 24.65 -18.78 -58.64
CA ASP A 25 24.46 -20.14 -59.18
C ASP A 25 23.10 -20.37 -59.83
N GLY A 26 22.30 -19.31 -60.01
CA GLY A 26 21.01 -19.33 -60.69
C GLY A 26 19.86 -19.92 -59.88
N THR A 27 20.08 -20.21 -58.60
CA THR A 27 19.06 -20.82 -57.72
C THR A 27 18.07 -19.83 -57.10
N VAL A 28 18.27 -18.52 -57.32
CA VAL A 28 17.38 -17.44 -56.86
C VAL A 28 16.70 -16.80 -58.07
N SER A 29 15.37 -16.80 -58.08
CA SER A 29 14.56 -16.23 -59.18
C SER A 29 14.23 -14.76 -58.93
N GLY A 30 14.24 -13.94 -59.98
CA GLY A 30 13.81 -12.54 -59.93
C GLY A 30 14.85 -11.54 -59.41
N SER A 31 16.10 -11.97 -59.19
CA SER A 31 17.19 -11.07 -58.82
C SER A 31 17.72 -10.30 -60.04
N GLY A 32 17.99 -9.01 -59.85
CA GLY A 32 18.65 -8.19 -60.87
C GLY A 32 20.03 -8.73 -61.26
N SER A 33 20.41 -8.54 -62.53
CA SER A 33 21.71 -8.98 -63.06
C SER A 33 22.89 -8.12 -62.60
N LEU A 34 22.63 -6.91 -62.12
CA LEU A 34 23.65 -6.03 -61.58
C LEU A 34 23.93 -6.40 -60.11
N PRO A 35 25.19 -6.35 -59.66
CA PRO A 35 25.51 -6.39 -58.24
C PRO A 35 24.77 -5.28 -57.50
N ASN A 36 24.45 -5.52 -56.23
CA ASN A 36 23.95 -4.50 -55.32
C ASN A 36 24.90 -3.30 -55.34
N SER A 37 24.37 -2.10 -55.59
CA SER A 37 25.17 -0.89 -55.76
C SER A 37 26.00 -0.52 -54.52
N ALA A 38 25.66 -1.05 -53.34
CA ALA A 38 26.41 -0.89 -52.09
C ALA A 38 27.46 -1.98 -51.84
N ALA A 39 27.58 -3.00 -52.68
CA ALA A 39 28.47 -4.14 -52.48
C ALA A 39 29.56 -4.22 -53.57
N ILE A 40 30.81 -4.42 -53.17
CA ILE A 40 31.89 -4.77 -54.10
C ILE A 40 31.80 -6.26 -54.51
N LEU A 41 31.31 -7.12 -53.62
CA LEU A 41 31.07 -8.54 -53.87
C LEU A 41 29.69 -8.94 -53.34
N GLU A 42 28.86 -9.50 -54.22
CA GLU A 42 27.59 -10.14 -53.87
C GLU A 42 27.67 -11.64 -54.19
N LEU A 43 27.28 -12.47 -53.23
CA LEU A 43 27.14 -13.91 -53.42
C LEU A 43 25.66 -14.26 -53.35
N GLU A 44 25.11 -14.78 -54.43
CA GLU A 44 23.69 -15.12 -54.52
C GLU A 44 23.51 -16.62 -54.77
N SER A 45 22.96 -17.30 -53.77
CA SER A 45 22.56 -18.70 -53.84
C SER A 45 21.47 -18.93 -52.80
N SER A 46 20.50 -19.81 -53.08
CA SER A 46 19.47 -20.19 -52.11
C SER A 46 19.93 -21.29 -51.14
N ASN A 47 21.10 -21.91 -51.40
CA ASN A 47 21.58 -23.05 -50.61
C ASN A 47 23.10 -23.14 -50.42
N LYS A 48 23.88 -22.19 -50.94
CA LYS A 48 25.34 -22.09 -50.71
C LYS A 48 25.68 -20.80 -49.97
N GLY A 49 26.79 -20.85 -49.23
CA GLY A 49 27.35 -19.69 -48.53
C GLY A 49 28.80 -19.44 -48.89
N LEU A 50 29.38 -18.40 -48.28
CA LEU A 50 30.81 -18.15 -48.33
C LEU A 50 31.54 -19.16 -47.43
N LEU A 51 32.44 -19.94 -48.02
CA LEU A 51 33.39 -20.73 -47.25
C LEU A 51 34.60 -19.86 -46.91
N TYR A 52 34.68 -19.41 -45.65
CA TYR A 52 35.85 -18.67 -45.16
C TYR A 52 37.12 -19.54 -45.20
N PRO A 53 38.31 -18.94 -45.41
CA PRO A 53 39.57 -19.64 -45.24
C PRO A 53 39.65 -20.32 -43.87
N ARG A 54 39.94 -21.62 -43.87
CA ARG A 54 40.05 -22.43 -42.64
C ARG A 54 41.47 -22.38 -42.12
N VAL A 55 41.66 -21.82 -40.93
CA VAL A 55 42.98 -21.51 -40.37
C VAL A 55 43.02 -21.99 -38.92
N ALA A 56 44.12 -22.58 -38.47
CA ALA A 56 44.31 -22.89 -37.05
C ALA A 56 45.00 -21.71 -36.36
N LEU A 57 44.23 -20.83 -35.72
CA LEU A 57 44.74 -19.72 -34.90
C LEU A 57 45.41 -20.26 -33.63
N SER A 58 46.42 -19.58 -33.10
CA SER A 58 47.17 -20.01 -31.92
C SER A 58 46.74 -19.35 -30.62
N SER A 59 47.08 -20.00 -29.50
CA SER A 59 46.58 -19.66 -28.17
C SER A 59 47.35 -18.55 -27.42
N ASN A 60 48.00 -17.60 -28.11
CA ASN A 60 48.72 -16.47 -27.47
C ASN A 60 48.70 -15.15 -28.28
N THR A 61 47.65 -14.36 -28.05
CA THR A 61 47.59 -12.87 -28.17
C THR A 61 48.27 -12.11 -29.34
N THR A 62 47.43 -11.27 -29.95
CA THR A 62 47.69 -10.02 -30.71
C THR A 62 48.39 -10.08 -32.06
N THR A 63 49.26 -11.03 -32.40
CA THR A 63 49.93 -10.98 -33.72
C THR A 63 50.32 -12.35 -34.23
N TRP A 64 49.37 -13.18 -34.66
CA TRP A 64 49.71 -14.37 -35.45
C TRP A 64 49.18 -14.21 -36.87
N SER A 65 50.19 -13.94 -37.69
CA SER A 65 50.20 -13.67 -39.10
C SER A 65 49.73 -14.90 -39.89
N LEU A 66 48.53 -14.80 -40.46
CA LEU A 66 48.43 -15.12 -41.89
C LEU A 66 49.62 -14.44 -42.58
N THR A 67 50.34 -15.10 -43.48
CA THR A 67 51.53 -14.52 -44.14
C THR A 67 51.28 -13.04 -44.50
N GLY A 68 51.92 -12.10 -43.78
CA GLY A 68 51.62 -10.66 -43.81
C GLY A 68 51.00 -10.09 -42.53
N SER A 69 50.62 -8.80 -42.57
CA SER A 69 49.85 -8.15 -41.50
C SER A 69 48.36 -8.21 -41.86
N PRO A 70 47.48 -8.78 -41.01
CA PRO A 70 46.05 -8.76 -41.27
C PRO A 70 45.51 -7.31 -41.32
N ILE A 71 44.47 -7.11 -42.13
CA ILE A 71 43.81 -5.81 -42.34
C ILE A 71 42.42 -5.87 -41.70
N ALA A 72 41.96 -4.76 -41.14
CA ALA A 72 40.65 -4.67 -40.53
C ALA A 72 39.54 -5.13 -41.50
N GLY A 73 38.63 -5.97 -41.03
CA GLY A 73 37.57 -6.60 -41.82
C GLY A 73 37.92 -7.96 -42.41
N MET A 74 39.18 -8.41 -42.30
CA MET A 74 39.57 -9.76 -42.72
C MET A 74 38.89 -10.82 -41.84
N ALA A 75 38.34 -11.88 -42.43
CA ALA A 75 37.65 -12.94 -41.72
C ALA A 75 38.15 -14.34 -42.09
N VAL A 76 38.24 -15.23 -41.10
CA VAL A 76 38.65 -16.63 -41.23
C VAL A 76 37.75 -17.53 -40.39
N TYR A 77 37.71 -18.81 -40.74
CA TYR A 77 37.14 -19.84 -39.89
C TYR A 77 38.27 -20.52 -39.10
N ASN A 78 38.35 -20.26 -37.79
CA ASN A 78 39.31 -20.91 -36.92
C ASN A 78 38.98 -22.39 -36.72
N THR A 79 39.98 -23.26 -36.93
CA THR A 79 39.87 -24.72 -36.69
C THR A 79 40.56 -25.19 -35.43
N ASN A 80 41.31 -24.34 -34.71
CA ASN A 80 41.95 -24.72 -33.46
C ASN A 80 40.93 -24.78 -32.31
N SER A 81 40.58 -25.99 -31.88
CA SER A 81 39.68 -26.23 -30.74
C SER A 81 40.27 -25.89 -29.37
N ALA A 82 41.60 -25.79 -29.28
CA ALA A 82 42.32 -25.40 -28.07
C ALA A 82 42.64 -23.91 -28.02
N LEU A 83 42.05 -23.10 -28.90
CA LEU A 83 42.26 -21.65 -28.90
C LEU A 83 41.79 -21.05 -27.57
N SER A 84 42.70 -20.36 -26.90
CA SER A 84 42.44 -19.62 -25.65
C SER A 84 43.04 -18.22 -25.76
N SER A 85 42.43 -17.25 -25.08
CA SER A 85 42.94 -15.87 -25.01
C SER A 85 42.96 -15.42 -23.55
N VAL A 86 44.07 -14.81 -23.14
CA VAL A 86 44.21 -14.11 -21.84
C VAL A 86 43.77 -12.65 -21.93
N ASN A 87 43.51 -12.13 -23.14
CA ASN A 87 43.04 -10.78 -23.35
C ASN A 87 41.51 -10.75 -23.31
N THR A 88 40.94 -10.11 -22.30
CA THR A 88 39.49 -10.01 -22.08
C THR A 88 38.78 -9.16 -23.13
N ALA A 89 39.48 -8.29 -23.86
CA ALA A 89 38.92 -7.55 -25.00
C ALA A 89 38.78 -8.44 -26.27
N TYR A 90 39.52 -9.54 -26.34
CA TYR A 90 39.52 -10.48 -27.46
C TYR A 90 39.41 -11.93 -26.95
N PRO A 91 38.30 -12.31 -26.30
CA PRO A 91 38.14 -13.66 -25.79
C PRO A 91 38.02 -14.66 -26.94
N ALA A 92 38.58 -15.86 -26.75
CA ALA A 92 38.34 -16.97 -27.66
C ALA A 92 36.88 -17.42 -27.54
N LEU A 93 36.29 -17.84 -28.66
CA LEU A 93 34.99 -18.50 -28.68
C LEU A 93 35.02 -19.75 -27.80
N ALA A 94 33.88 -20.10 -27.20
CA ALA A 94 33.74 -21.36 -26.47
C ALA A 94 34.08 -22.54 -27.39
N GLY A 95 35.10 -23.33 -27.01
CA GLY A 95 35.63 -24.44 -27.82
C GLY A 95 36.55 -24.02 -28.96
N GLY A 96 36.97 -22.75 -29.03
CA GLY A 96 37.97 -22.20 -29.95
C GLY A 96 37.53 -22.07 -31.41
N ILE A 97 36.76 -23.01 -31.93
CA ILE A 97 36.34 -23.11 -33.34
C ILE A 97 35.23 -22.10 -33.68
N GLY A 98 35.36 -21.44 -34.83
CA GLY A 98 34.31 -20.56 -35.35
C GLY A 98 34.85 -19.46 -36.26
N ILE A 99 34.00 -18.52 -36.67
CA ILE A 99 34.43 -17.39 -37.48
C ILE A 99 35.05 -16.33 -36.58
N TYR A 100 36.22 -15.83 -36.97
CA TYR A 100 36.88 -14.69 -36.37
C TYR A 100 37.12 -13.64 -37.44
N TYR A 101 36.98 -12.36 -37.10
CA TYR A 101 37.40 -11.25 -37.94
C TYR A 101 38.45 -10.40 -37.25
N TRP A 102 39.34 -9.79 -38.02
CA TRP A 102 40.35 -8.86 -37.54
C TRP A 102 39.74 -7.47 -37.46
N ASP A 103 39.72 -6.83 -36.30
CA ASP A 103 39.16 -5.48 -36.13
C ASP A 103 40.19 -4.35 -36.41
N GLY A 104 41.45 -4.72 -36.67
CA GLY A 104 42.58 -3.80 -36.77
C GLY A 104 43.63 -4.02 -35.68
N THR A 105 43.21 -4.61 -34.56
CA THR A 105 44.00 -4.77 -33.33
C THR A 105 44.01 -6.20 -32.80
N GLY A 106 42.95 -6.99 -33.04
CA GLY A 106 42.82 -8.36 -32.60
C GLY A 106 41.79 -9.17 -33.39
N TRP A 107 41.81 -10.49 -33.20
CA TRP A 107 40.81 -11.40 -33.74
C TRP A 107 39.58 -11.44 -32.83
N VAL A 108 38.43 -10.99 -33.34
CA VAL A 108 37.14 -11.00 -32.64
C VAL A 108 36.32 -12.19 -33.14
N GLY A 109 35.93 -13.08 -32.23
CA GLY A 109 35.00 -14.16 -32.54
C GLY A 109 33.60 -13.63 -32.83
N THR A 110 32.97 -14.08 -33.92
CA THR A 110 31.66 -13.54 -34.36
C THR A 110 30.47 -14.12 -33.59
N LYS A 111 30.69 -15.14 -32.77
CA LYS A 111 29.66 -15.67 -31.87
C LYS A 111 29.94 -15.05 -30.49
N PRO A 112 29.03 -14.33 -29.84
CA PRO A 112 29.21 -14.11 -28.41
C PRO A 112 29.37 -15.50 -27.77
N SER A 113 30.40 -15.68 -26.95
CA SER A 113 30.59 -16.90 -26.17
C SER A 113 29.24 -17.31 -25.56
N ALA A 114 28.92 -18.60 -25.53
CA ALA A 114 27.79 -19.07 -24.74
C ALA A 114 28.05 -18.63 -23.28
N GLY A 115 27.43 -17.52 -22.85
CA GLY A 115 27.82 -16.75 -21.67
C GLY A 115 28.17 -15.27 -21.89
N GLY A 116 27.89 -14.67 -23.05
CA GLY A 116 27.97 -13.21 -23.25
C GLY A 116 27.10 -12.43 -22.26
N ASP A 117 27.31 -11.10 -22.20
CA ASP A 117 26.81 -10.09 -21.25
C ASP A 117 25.26 -9.97 -21.05
N PHE A 118 24.51 -11.03 -21.31
CA PHE A 118 23.07 -11.11 -21.23
C PHE A 118 22.63 -12.06 -20.10
N TRP A 119 21.47 -11.76 -19.51
CA TRP A 119 20.77 -12.71 -18.67
C TRP A 119 20.04 -13.73 -19.56
N SER A 120 20.38 -15.01 -19.46
CA SER A 120 19.76 -16.08 -20.25
C SER A 120 18.30 -16.31 -19.83
N LEU A 121 17.46 -16.72 -20.79
CA LEU A 121 16.07 -17.14 -20.53
C LEU A 121 15.97 -18.37 -19.63
N THR A 122 17.03 -19.20 -19.58
CA THR A 122 17.11 -20.38 -18.71
C THR A 122 17.94 -20.12 -17.45
N GLY A 123 18.33 -18.86 -17.21
CA GLY A 123 19.25 -18.49 -16.13
C GLY A 123 20.72 -18.69 -16.48
N ASN A 124 21.58 -18.07 -15.68
CA ASN A 124 23.04 -18.10 -15.80
C ASN A 124 23.63 -18.96 -14.68
N ALA A 125 24.61 -19.82 -14.98
CA ALA A 125 25.40 -20.56 -13.99
C ALA A 125 26.72 -19.83 -13.70
N GLY A 126 27.31 -20.03 -12.50
CA GLY A 126 28.63 -19.49 -12.16
C GLY A 126 28.68 -17.99 -11.85
N THR A 127 27.55 -17.39 -11.47
CA THR A 127 27.47 -15.99 -11.04
C THR A 127 28.23 -15.73 -9.74
N ASP A 128 28.95 -14.61 -9.66
CA ASP A 128 29.48 -14.04 -8.43
C ASP A 128 28.56 -12.93 -7.89
N PRO A 129 27.95 -13.07 -6.70
CA PRO A 129 27.03 -12.09 -6.14
C PRO A 129 27.66 -10.73 -5.83
N LEU A 130 28.99 -10.59 -5.84
CA LEU A 130 29.68 -9.31 -5.66
C LEU A 130 29.71 -8.44 -6.92
N VAL A 131 29.62 -9.04 -8.11
CA VAL A 131 29.79 -8.33 -9.39
C VAL A 131 28.69 -8.60 -10.42
N ASN A 132 27.96 -9.73 -10.32
CA ASN A 132 26.89 -10.07 -11.26
C ASN A 132 25.52 -9.68 -10.68
N PHE A 133 24.73 -8.96 -11.47
CA PHE A 133 23.37 -8.57 -11.10
C PHE A 133 22.47 -8.38 -12.34
N LEU A 134 21.16 -8.45 -12.11
CA LEU A 134 20.16 -8.01 -13.08
C LEU A 134 19.73 -6.59 -12.72
N GLY A 135 20.11 -5.60 -13.52
CA GLY A 135 19.80 -4.21 -13.20
C GLY A 135 20.51 -3.20 -14.09
N THR A 136 20.60 -1.97 -13.59
CA THR A 136 21.22 -0.82 -14.23
C THR A 136 22.43 -0.35 -13.41
N THR A 137 23.48 0.14 -14.08
CA THR A 137 24.65 0.78 -13.43
C THR A 137 24.52 2.29 -13.36
N ASP A 138 23.61 2.87 -14.13
CA ASP A 138 23.29 4.28 -14.12
C ASP A 138 22.07 4.56 -13.23
N THR A 139 21.74 5.84 -13.03
CA THR A 139 20.61 6.27 -12.19
C THR A 139 19.28 6.13 -12.92
N LYS A 140 19.02 4.93 -13.48
CA LYS A 140 17.77 4.61 -14.20
C LYS A 140 17.02 3.47 -13.50
N PRO A 141 15.70 3.61 -13.29
CA PRO A 141 14.86 2.55 -12.73
C PRO A 141 14.86 1.25 -13.54
N LEU A 142 14.71 0.11 -12.86
CA LEU A 142 14.57 -1.21 -13.49
C LEU A 142 13.10 -1.53 -13.75
N ARG A 143 12.79 -2.02 -14.96
CA ARG A 143 11.40 -2.34 -15.38
C ARG A 143 11.28 -3.77 -15.88
N PHE A 144 10.20 -4.44 -15.49
CA PHE A 144 9.81 -5.77 -15.96
C PHE A 144 8.49 -5.68 -16.72
N LYS A 145 8.35 -6.47 -17.80
CA LYS A 145 7.13 -6.53 -18.61
C LYS A 145 6.74 -7.98 -18.91
N ALA A 146 5.43 -8.23 -19.01
CA ALA A 146 4.84 -9.45 -19.55
C ALA A 146 3.77 -9.06 -20.58
N GLY A 147 3.82 -9.61 -21.79
CA GLY A 147 2.88 -9.22 -22.87
C GLY A 147 2.92 -7.72 -23.21
N ASN A 148 4.09 -7.07 -23.09
CA ASN A 148 4.29 -5.62 -23.20
C ASN A 148 3.57 -4.76 -22.12
N VAL A 149 3.03 -5.37 -21.06
CA VAL A 149 2.43 -4.68 -19.92
C VAL A 149 3.40 -4.65 -18.74
N TYR A 150 3.47 -3.53 -18.03
CA TYR A 150 4.30 -3.40 -16.82
C TYR A 150 3.93 -4.47 -15.81
N SER A 151 4.93 -5.22 -15.36
CA SER A 151 4.78 -6.32 -14.42
C SER A 151 5.77 -6.24 -13.25
N GLY A 152 6.66 -5.26 -13.28
CA GLY A 152 7.52 -4.94 -12.16
C GLY A 152 8.26 -3.63 -12.39
N TYR A 153 8.58 -2.96 -11.30
CA TYR A 153 9.23 -1.65 -11.28
C TYR A 153 10.04 -1.50 -10.00
N ILE A 154 11.31 -1.11 -10.13
CA ILE A 154 12.16 -0.75 -9.00
C ILE A 154 12.69 0.65 -9.26
N GLY A 155 12.15 1.62 -8.52
CA GLY A 155 12.53 3.02 -8.56
C GLY A 155 13.83 3.32 -7.80
N LEU A 156 14.30 4.56 -7.90
CA LEU A 156 15.54 5.05 -7.31
C LEU A 156 15.32 6.35 -6.51
N SER A 157 16.28 6.69 -5.65
CA SER A 157 16.24 7.92 -4.84
C SER A 157 16.30 9.24 -5.63
N SER A 158 16.67 9.20 -6.92
CA SER A 158 16.72 10.38 -7.80
C SER A 158 16.48 9.99 -9.28
N TYR A 159 15.58 10.71 -9.97
CA TYR A 159 15.36 10.55 -11.42
C TYR A 159 16.19 11.57 -12.23
N PRO A 160 16.98 11.18 -13.24
CA PRO A 160 17.77 12.12 -14.04
C PRO A 160 16.85 12.93 -14.96
N GLY A 161 16.71 14.23 -14.68
CA GLY A 161 15.83 15.14 -15.43
C GLY A 161 15.06 16.18 -14.59
N GLY A 162 15.31 16.26 -13.27
CA GLY A 162 14.74 17.33 -12.43
C GLY A 162 13.31 17.08 -11.93
N GLY A 163 12.86 15.83 -11.89
CA GLY A 163 11.58 15.41 -11.28
C GLY A 163 11.78 14.75 -9.91
N SER A 164 10.74 14.81 -9.06
CA SER A 164 10.71 14.27 -7.70
C SER A 164 11.16 12.79 -7.62
N GLN A 165 11.69 12.39 -6.46
CA GLN A 165 12.25 11.05 -6.19
C GLN A 165 11.26 9.93 -6.57
N ASP A 166 11.69 9.02 -7.44
CA ASP A 166 10.92 7.86 -7.87
C ASP A 166 11.12 6.70 -6.90
N LEU A 167 10.48 6.79 -5.73
CA LEU A 167 10.61 5.82 -4.65
C LEU A 167 9.58 4.68 -4.77
N ASN A 168 9.21 4.29 -5.99
CA ASN A 168 8.16 3.31 -6.22
C ASN A 168 8.72 1.90 -6.35
N THR A 169 8.02 0.92 -5.79
CA THR A 169 8.29 -0.51 -5.98
C THR A 169 7.01 -1.19 -6.43
N ALA A 170 7.05 -1.91 -7.54
CA ALA A 170 5.91 -2.67 -8.05
C ALA A 170 6.30 -4.08 -8.51
N PHE A 171 5.44 -5.06 -8.27
CA PHE A 171 5.56 -6.43 -8.76
C PHE A 171 4.18 -7.05 -9.02
N GLY A 172 3.97 -7.61 -10.21
CA GLY A 172 2.69 -8.19 -10.66
C GLY A 172 2.17 -7.54 -11.94
N TYR A 173 1.48 -8.30 -12.79
CA TYR A 173 0.93 -7.80 -14.06
C TYR A 173 -0.01 -6.61 -13.81
N GLY A 174 0.32 -5.45 -14.39
CA GLY A 174 -0.40 -4.20 -14.20
C GLY A 174 -0.22 -3.53 -12.83
N ALA A 175 0.67 -4.04 -11.96
CA ALA A 175 0.95 -3.43 -10.66
C ALA A 175 1.57 -2.04 -10.82
N GLY A 176 1.05 -1.06 -10.08
CA GLY A 176 1.37 0.36 -10.24
C GLY A 176 0.79 1.00 -11.51
N GLY A 177 0.22 0.21 -12.43
CA GLY A 177 -0.30 0.64 -13.73
C GLY A 177 0.76 1.28 -14.63
N ASP A 178 0.39 2.34 -15.36
CA ASP A 178 1.32 3.15 -16.15
C ASP A 178 2.14 4.11 -15.28
N VAL A 179 2.93 3.53 -14.36
CA VAL A 179 3.85 4.24 -13.47
C VAL A 179 4.76 5.18 -14.27
N VAL A 180 5.06 4.87 -15.55
CA VAL A 180 5.98 5.63 -16.40
C VAL A 180 5.37 6.92 -16.95
N ASN A 181 4.11 6.92 -17.42
CA ASN A 181 3.46 8.19 -17.81
C ASN A 181 3.08 9.05 -16.60
N ARG A 182 3.05 8.49 -15.38
CA ARG A 182 2.68 9.17 -14.13
C ARG A 182 3.85 9.90 -13.45
N MET A 183 5.09 9.67 -13.87
CA MET A 183 6.29 10.30 -13.30
C MET A 183 6.65 11.64 -13.92
N THR A 184 6.12 11.96 -15.10
CA THR A 184 6.50 13.16 -15.86
C THR A 184 5.88 14.45 -15.29
N THR A 185 4.97 14.35 -14.31
CA THR A 185 4.28 15.48 -13.68
C THR A 185 4.59 15.58 -12.18
N THR A 186 5.63 16.36 -11.85
CA THR A 186 5.77 17.12 -10.58
C THR A 186 5.49 16.39 -9.24
N GLY A 187 5.95 15.15 -9.05
CA GLY A 187 6.02 14.51 -7.72
C GLY A 187 4.71 13.94 -7.15
N ALA A 188 3.71 13.81 -8.02
CA ALA A 188 2.38 13.32 -7.72
C ALA A 188 2.27 11.80 -7.46
N PHE A 189 3.28 10.98 -7.82
CA PHE A 189 3.23 9.52 -7.70
C PHE A 189 4.56 8.95 -7.21
N ARG A 190 4.72 8.82 -5.89
CA ARG A 190 5.98 8.40 -5.25
C ARG A 190 5.75 7.64 -3.95
N LYS A 191 6.77 6.88 -3.53
CA LYS A 191 6.75 6.08 -2.29
C LYS A 191 5.61 5.06 -2.29
N MET A 192 5.34 4.47 -3.45
CA MET A 192 4.28 3.48 -3.63
C MET A 192 4.87 2.08 -3.53
N THR A 193 4.20 1.17 -2.81
CA THR A 193 4.50 -0.26 -2.85
C THR A 193 3.29 -0.97 -3.45
N ALA A 194 3.46 -1.61 -4.61
CA ALA A 194 2.38 -2.30 -5.33
C ALA A 194 2.76 -3.77 -5.56
N VAL A 195 2.10 -4.72 -4.91
CA VAL A 195 2.40 -6.15 -5.09
C VAL A 195 1.12 -6.90 -5.39
N GLY A 196 1.04 -7.56 -6.53
CA GLY A 196 -0.12 -8.32 -6.98
C GLY A 196 -0.68 -7.82 -8.31
N HIS A 197 -1.48 -8.67 -8.97
CA HIS A 197 -2.09 -8.35 -10.25
C HIS A 197 -2.96 -7.09 -10.11
N MET A 198 -2.65 -6.05 -10.89
CA MET A 198 -3.37 -4.77 -10.92
C MET A 198 -3.44 -4.03 -9.57
N ALA A 199 -2.57 -4.35 -8.59
CA ALA A 199 -2.42 -3.55 -7.38
C ALA A 199 -2.05 -2.10 -7.76
N LEU A 200 -2.81 -1.09 -7.31
CA LEU A 200 -2.67 0.31 -7.74
C LEU A 200 -2.77 0.52 -9.28
N GLY A 201 -3.37 -0.41 -10.01
CA GLY A 201 -3.35 -0.42 -11.48
C GLY A 201 -4.24 0.64 -12.14
N GLY A 202 -5.35 1.01 -11.51
CA GLY A 202 -6.37 1.91 -12.07
C GLY A 202 -6.21 3.39 -11.69
N ALA A 203 -5.14 3.78 -11.01
CA ALA A 203 -4.93 5.14 -10.53
C ALA A 203 -4.85 6.18 -11.67
N THR A 204 -5.93 6.89 -12.00
CA THR A 204 -5.86 8.03 -12.92
C THR A 204 -5.41 9.26 -12.15
N LEU A 205 -4.27 9.84 -12.55
CA LEU A 205 -3.86 11.14 -12.01
C LEU A 205 -4.62 12.22 -12.80
N ALA A 206 -5.60 12.85 -12.17
CA ALA A 206 -6.02 14.17 -12.62
C ALA A 206 -4.83 15.14 -12.47
N ALA A 207 -4.75 16.17 -13.32
CA ALA A 207 -3.73 17.21 -13.17
C ALA A 207 -3.81 17.83 -11.75
N GLY A 208 -2.68 17.87 -11.04
CA GLY A 208 -2.61 18.38 -9.65
C GLY A 208 -2.88 17.34 -8.54
N ALA A 209 -3.08 16.07 -8.88
CA ALA A 209 -3.21 14.96 -7.92
C ALA A 209 -1.89 14.73 -7.11
N ASN A 210 -2.01 14.21 -5.88
CA ASN A 210 -0.88 13.87 -4.99
C ASN A 210 -1.10 12.46 -4.39
N LEU A 211 -0.85 11.44 -5.20
CA LEU A 211 -0.99 10.02 -4.85
C LEU A 211 0.35 9.47 -4.32
N THR A 212 0.57 9.58 -3.01
CA THR A 212 1.89 9.27 -2.42
C THR A 212 1.80 8.38 -1.18
N GLU A 213 2.87 7.64 -0.88
CA GLU A 213 2.99 6.89 0.39
C GLU A 213 1.93 5.79 0.58
N ASN A 214 1.49 5.11 -0.48
CA ASN A 214 0.53 4.01 -0.35
C ASN A 214 1.20 2.64 -0.53
N THR A 215 0.84 1.71 0.33
CA THR A 215 1.18 0.28 0.23
C THR A 215 -0.05 -0.49 -0.17
N ALA A 216 0.02 -1.25 -1.26
CA ALA A 216 -1.03 -2.11 -1.77
C ALA A 216 -0.47 -3.49 -2.10
N ILE A 217 -0.96 -4.51 -1.40
CA ILE A 217 -0.52 -5.90 -1.54
C ILE A 217 -1.75 -6.79 -1.70
N GLY A 218 -1.96 -7.34 -2.89
CA GLY A 218 -3.09 -8.21 -3.22
C GLY A 218 -3.58 -8.03 -4.65
N PHE A 219 -4.43 -8.94 -5.12
CA PHE A 219 -5.15 -8.80 -6.39
C PHE A 219 -6.02 -7.54 -6.34
N GLU A 220 -5.79 -6.58 -7.23
CA GLU A 220 -6.55 -5.32 -7.34
C GLU A 220 -6.64 -4.48 -6.06
N ALA A 221 -5.71 -4.66 -5.11
CA ALA A 221 -5.61 -3.81 -3.92
C ALA A 221 -5.38 -2.34 -4.32
N GLY A 222 -6.22 -1.43 -3.81
CA GLY A 222 -6.14 0.00 -4.10
C GLY A 222 -6.30 0.36 -5.59
N LYS A 223 -6.94 -0.49 -6.40
CA LYS A 223 -7.03 -0.29 -7.85
C LYS A 223 -7.63 1.06 -8.23
N ALA A 224 -8.62 1.57 -7.49
CA ALA A 224 -9.27 2.85 -7.78
C ALA A 224 -8.64 4.08 -7.10
N LEU A 225 -7.54 3.94 -6.34
CA LEU A 225 -6.92 5.09 -5.66
C LEU A 225 -6.58 6.19 -6.67
N ALA A 226 -7.11 7.40 -6.45
CA ALA A 226 -6.92 8.54 -7.35
C ALA A 226 -6.69 9.84 -6.55
N GLY A 227 -6.49 10.94 -7.28
CA GLY A 227 -6.44 12.29 -6.70
C GLY A 227 -5.35 12.47 -5.63
N THR A 228 -5.74 12.96 -4.45
CA THR A 228 -4.85 13.26 -3.30
C THR A 228 -4.78 12.12 -2.29
N SER A 229 -5.11 10.89 -2.68
CA SER A 229 -5.05 9.74 -1.77
C SER A 229 -3.61 9.44 -1.33
N HIS A 230 -3.34 9.46 -0.03
CA HIS A 230 -1.99 9.22 0.47
C HIS A 230 -1.98 8.50 1.82
N ARG A 231 -0.87 7.81 2.10
CA ARG A 231 -0.64 7.13 3.39
C ARG A 231 -1.65 6.02 3.70
N ASN A 232 -2.04 5.23 2.70
CA ASN A 232 -2.90 4.06 2.92
C ASN A 232 -2.08 2.76 2.94
N THR A 233 -2.43 1.84 3.83
CA THR A 233 -1.92 0.46 3.87
C THR A 233 -3.06 -0.48 3.49
N LEU A 234 -2.96 -1.16 2.35
CA LEU A 234 -4.01 -1.97 1.74
C LEU A 234 -3.47 -3.38 1.51
N VAL A 235 -3.87 -4.35 2.34
CA VAL A 235 -3.36 -5.72 2.29
C VAL A 235 -4.53 -6.69 2.19
N GLY A 236 -4.64 -7.37 1.04
CA GLY A 236 -5.72 -8.30 0.74
C GLY A 236 -6.24 -8.13 -0.69
N SER A 237 -6.88 -9.17 -1.22
CA SER A 237 -7.57 -9.07 -2.52
C SER A 237 -8.67 -8.02 -2.43
N ILE A 238 -8.69 -7.07 -3.37
CA ILE A 238 -9.62 -5.94 -3.49
C ILE A 238 -9.72 -5.05 -2.24
N ALA A 239 -8.73 -5.09 -1.34
CA ALA A 239 -8.66 -4.18 -0.19
C ALA A 239 -8.56 -2.72 -0.68
N GLY A 240 -9.49 -1.87 -0.24
CA GLY A 240 -9.61 -0.49 -0.72
C GLY A 240 -9.82 -0.36 -2.23
N GLY A 241 -10.35 -1.40 -2.90
CA GLY A 241 -10.47 -1.46 -4.35
C GLY A 241 -11.28 -0.32 -4.99
N GLY A 242 -12.24 0.25 -4.24
CA GLY A 242 -13.13 1.34 -4.68
C GLY A 242 -12.80 2.72 -4.11
N ILE A 243 -11.78 2.85 -3.25
CA ILE A 243 -11.41 4.13 -2.64
C ILE A 243 -10.90 5.06 -3.73
N SER A 244 -11.64 6.13 -4.02
CA SER A 244 -11.24 7.12 -5.03
C SER A 244 -10.54 8.32 -4.41
N GLN A 245 -10.92 8.70 -3.19
CA GLN A 245 -10.32 9.79 -2.41
C GLN A 245 -10.34 9.42 -0.91
N GLY A 246 -9.19 9.05 -0.35
CA GLY A 246 -9.09 8.70 1.08
C GLY A 246 -7.63 8.61 1.53
N THR A 247 -7.37 8.98 2.77
CA THR A 247 -6.03 9.12 3.33
C THR A 247 -5.92 8.44 4.70
N LEU A 248 -4.72 8.01 5.06
CA LEU A 248 -4.44 7.46 6.41
C LEU A 248 -5.24 6.20 6.77
N ASN A 249 -5.67 5.39 5.80
CA ASN A 249 -6.41 4.15 6.07
C ASN A 249 -5.47 2.94 6.21
N THR A 250 -5.78 2.05 7.16
CA THR A 250 -5.13 0.73 7.31
C THR A 250 -6.16 -0.36 7.11
N LEU A 251 -6.12 -1.02 5.96
CA LEU A 251 -7.08 -2.03 5.51
C LEU A 251 -6.37 -3.37 5.32
N VAL A 252 -6.72 -4.35 6.15
CA VAL A 252 -6.12 -5.69 6.15
C VAL A 252 -7.22 -6.74 6.06
N GLY A 253 -7.39 -7.37 4.91
CA GLY A 253 -8.40 -8.39 4.66
C GLY A 253 -8.94 -8.33 3.24
N GLN A 254 -9.49 -9.45 2.76
CA GLN A 254 -10.15 -9.48 1.46
C GLN A 254 -11.38 -8.57 1.50
N ALA A 255 -11.51 -7.69 0.51
CA ALA A 255 -12.59 -6.73 0.39
C ALA A 255 -12.78 -5.76 1.57
N ALA A 256 -11.77 -5.56 2.42
CA ALA A 256 -11.80 -4.49 3.42
C ALA A 256 -12.00 -3.15 2.70
N MET A 257 -13.12 -2.47 2.96
CA MET A 257 -13.53 -1.22 2.32
C MET A 257 -13.58 -1.28 0.77
N ALA A 258 -13.95 -2.41 0.17
CA ALA A 258 -13.88 -2.59 -1.29
C ALA A 258 -14.73 -1.61 -2.11
N SER A 259 -15.85 -1.12 -1.55
CA SER A 259 -16.86 -0.33 -2.28
C SER A 259 -16.99 1.12 -1.83
N ALA A 260 -16.21 1.57 -0.83
CA ALA A 260 -16.32 2.94 -0.34
C ALA A 260 -15.65 3.92 -1.31
N THR A 261 -16.28 5.08 -1.55
CA THR A 261 -15.74 6.11 -2.45
C THR A 261 -14.69 7.01 -1.80
N GLY A 262 -14.60 6.99 -0.46
CA GLY A 262 -13.61 7.73 0.32
C GLY A 262 -13.66 7.46 1.83
N GLY A 263 -13.11 8.39 2.62
CA GLY A 263 -13.00 8.26 4.08
C GLY A 263 -11.55 8.26 4.55
N ASP A 264 -11.28 8.93 5.67
CA ASP A 264 -9.94 9.14 6.21
C ASP A 264 -9.75 8.46 7.57
N GLY A 265 -8.55 7.96 7.84
CA GLY A 265 -8.17 7.51 9.18
C GLY A 265 -8.88 6.26 9.67
N ASN A 266 -9.32 5.37 8.78
CA ASN A 266 -9.99 4.12 9.19
C ASN A 266 -9.01 2.96 9.38
N VAL A 267 -9.25 2.13 10.39
CA VAL A 267 -8.47 0.90 10.67
C VAL A 267 -9.39 -0.30 10.56
N PHE A 268 -9.34 -1.02 9.44
CA PHE A 268 -10.18 -2.18 9.17
C PHE A 268 -9.36 -3.45 9.04
N VAL A 269 -9.67 -4.43 9.87
CA VAL A 269 -8.97 -5.72 9.92
C VAL A 269 -10.00 -6.85 9.88
N GLY A 270 -10.11 -7.52 8.75
CA GLY A 270 -11.07 -8.60 8.53
C GLY A 270 -11.59 -8.65 7.09
N GLN A 271 -12.18 -9.77 6.72
CA GLN A 271 -12.80 -9.92 5.41
C GLN A 271 -14.09 -9.09 5.33
N GLY A 272 -14.25 -8.26 4.31
CA GLY A 272 -15.47 -7.49 4.05
C GLY A 272 -15.79 -6.37 5.06
N THR A 273 -14.85 -6.03 5.95
CA THR A 273 -15.02 -4.94 6.93
C THR A 273 -15.30 -3.60 6.25
N GLY A 274 -16.32 -2.88 6.69
CA GLY A 274 -16.63 -1.54 6.18
C GLY A 274 -16.88 -1.45 4.67
N SER A 275 -17.19 -2.57 4.01
CA SER A 275 -17.52 -2.59 2.58
C SER A 275 -18.93 -2.03 2.39
N VAL A 276 -19.07 -0.71 2.29
CA VAL A 276 -20.37 -0.04 2.19
C VAL A 276 -20.63 0.56 0.82
N SER A 277 -21.90 0.87 0.53
CA SER A 277 -22.34 1.51 -0.72
C SER A 277 -22.62 3.02 -0.60
N THR A 278 -22.53 3.64 0.59
CA THR A 278 -22.96 5.04 0.78
C THR A 278 -22.05 5.90 1.67
N GLY A 279 -21.45 6.93 1.06
CA GLY A 279 -20.85 8.11 1.71
C GLY A 279 -19.42 7.94 2.28
N PRO A 280 -18.66 9.04 2.47
CA PRO A 280 -17.39 9.00 3.18
C PRO A 280 -17.61 8.88 4.70
N PHE A 281 -16.89 7.98 5.35
CA PHE A 281 -16.87 7.79 6.80
C PHE A 281 -15.42 7.71 7.27
N SER A 282 -15.12 8.38 8.39
CA SER A 282 -13.75 8.59 8.84
C SER A 282 -13.58 8.18 10.30
N ASN A 283 -12.34 7.89 10.68
CA ASN A 283 -11.93 7.60 12.05
C ASN A 283 -12.62 6.38 12.66
N ASN A 284 -12.95 5.36 11.86
CA ASN A 284 -13.56 4.12 12.35
C ASN A 284 -12.52 3.02 12.57
N THR A 285 -12.71 2.18 13.59
CA THR A 285 -11.90 0.98 13.86
C THR A 285 -12.78 -0.26 13.82
N TYR A 286 -12.68 -1.06 12.76
CA TYR A 286 -13.45 -2.29 12.59
C TYR A 286 -12.54 -3.52 12.57
N ILE A 287 -12.79 -4.47 13.46
CA ILE A 287 -11.97 -5.68 13.60
C ILE A 287 -12.90 -6.90 13.61
N GLY A 288 -12.75 -7.81 12.66
CA GLY A 288 -13.57 -9.02 12.52
C GLY A 288 -14.18 -9.16 11.13
N THR A 289 -14.51 -10.38 10.72
CA THR A 289 -15.16 -10.60 9.41
C THR A 289 -16.50 -9.87 9.36
N GLN A 290 -16.68 -9.03 8.34
CA GLN A 290 -17.87 -8.22 8.08
C GLN A 290 -18.25 -7.25 9.22
N ALA A 291 -17.32 -6.91 10.12
CA ALA A 291 -17.52 -5.84 11.08
C ALA A 291 -17.75 -4.51 10.34
N GLY A 292 -18.81 -3.79 10.71
CA GLY A 292 -19.25 -2.57 10.03
C GLY A 292 -19.65 -2.77 8.56
N LEU A 293 -20.02 -3.99 8.14
CA LEU A 293 -20.55 -4.18 6.80
C LEU A 293 -21.84 -3.36 6.64
N ASN A 294 -21.93 -2.57 5.56
CA ASN A 294 -23.00 -1.59 5.31
C ASN A 294 -23.19 -0.56 6.45
N SER A 295 -22.20 -0.36 7.33
CA SER A 295 -22.25 0.69 8.37
C SER A 295 -21.82 2.06 7.84
N GLY A 296 -22.56 3.11 8.17
CA GLY A 296 -22.15 4.50 7.96
C GLY A 296 -21.56 5.13 9.23
N GLY A 297 -21.46 6.45 9.24
CA GLY A 297 -21.05 7.22 10.43
C GLY A 297 -19.54 7.21 10.69
N SER A 298 -19.08 8.15 11.52
CA SER A 298 -17.66 8.35 11.82
C SER A 298 -17.37 8.14 13.31
N GLY A 299 -16.12 7.82 13.64
CA GLY A 299 -15.70 7.66 15.03
C GLY A 299 -16.24 6.40 15.71
N ASN A 300 -16.59 5.36 14.95
CA ASN A 300 -17.11 4.10 15.48
C ASN A 300 -16.00 3.08 15.76
N ILE A 301 -16.23 2.19 16.73
CA ILE A 301 -15.40 1.04 17.04
C ILE A 301 -16.30 -0.20 17.00
N HIS A 302 -16.09 -1.10 16.04
CA HIS A 302 -16.83 -2.37 15.94
C HIS A 302 -15.87 -3.55 15.99
N ILE A 303 -16.10 -4.48 16.93
CA ILE A 303 -15.20 -5.62 17.16
C ILE A 303 -16.00 -6.93 17.20
N GLY A 304 -15.67 -7.82 16.28
CA GLY A 304 -16.15 -9.21 16.13
C GLY A 304 -16.98 -9.44 14.85
N TYR A 305 -17.38 -10.70 14.61
CA TYR A 305 -18.10 -11.10 13.39
C TYR A 305 -19.44 -10.36 13.26
N ASN A 306 -19.66 -9.66 12.14
CA ASN A 306 -20.86 -8.86 11.87
C ASN A 306 -21.19 -7.76 12.92
N ALA A 307 -20.26 -7.39 13.81
CA ALA A 307 -20.48 -6.31 14.76
C ALA A 307 -20.75 -4.99 14.02
N GLY A 308 -21.81 -4.26 14.40
CA GLY A 308 -22.17 -2.98 13.78
C GLY A 308 -22.69 -3.07 12.33
N TYR A 309 -23.12 -4.25 11.88
CA TYR A 309 -23.76 -4.43 10.57
C TYR A 309 -24.95 -3.46 10.39
N ASN A 310 -25.02 -2.75 9.25
CA ASN A 310 -26.04 -1.74 8.95
C ASN A 310 -26.14 -0.59 9.98
N ASN A 311 -25.10 -0.33 10.79
CA ASN A 311 -25.13 0.78 11.74
C ASN A 311 -24.72 2.10 11.07
N ALA A 312 -25.62 3.08 10.96
CA ALA A 312 -25.33 4.39 10.36
C ALA A 312 -24.96 5.48 11.39
N ALA A 313 -24.93 5.15 12.68
CA ALA A 313 -24.65 6.12 13.74
C ALA A 313 -23.14 6.41 13.83
N SER A 314 -22.80 7.54 14.47
CA SER A 314 -21.40 7.94 14.74
C SER A 314 -21.10 7.79 16.23
N ASN A 315 -19.81 7.75 16.59
CA ASN A 315 -19.34 7.68 17.97
C ASN A 315 -19.88 6.47 18.75
N ARG A 316 -20.03 5.31 18.10
CA ARG A 316 -20.50 4.06 18.72
C ARG A 316 -19.36 3.10 19.04
N LEU A 317 -19.45 2.41 20.17
CA LEU A 317 -18.67 1.21 20.46
C LEU A 317 -19.59 0.00 20.39
N MET A 318 -19.28 -1.01 19.58
CA MET A 318 -20.00 -2.29 19.57
C MET A 318 -19.02 -3.45 19.61
N ILE A 319 -19.18 -4.34 20.59
CA ILE A 319 -18.41 -5.58 20.69
C ILE A 319 -19.40 -6.74 20.73
N ASP A 320 -19.42 -7.53 19.68
CA ASP A 320 -20.25 -8.72 19.55
C ASP A 320 -19.68 -9.66 18.47
N ASN A 321 -20.14 -10.90 18.42
CA ASN A 321 -19.77 -11.85 17.38
C ASN A 321 -20.98 -12.30 16.54
N SER A 322 -21.97 -11.42 16.40
CA SER A 322 -23.18 -11.61 15.62
C SER A 322 -23.75 -10.28 15.10
N GLN A 323 -24.66 -10.37 14.11
CA GLN A 323 -25.46 -9.24 13.67
C GLN A 323 -26.59 -9.00 14.68
N THR A 324 -26.47 -7.95 15.50
CA THR A 324 -27.44 -7.64 16.56
C THR A 324 -27.56 -6.13 16.81
N ASN A 325 -28.73 -5.70 17.30
CA ASN A 325 -28.96 -4.34 17.79
C ASN A 325 -28.70 -4.21 19.31
N THR A 326 -28.45 -5.32 20.00
CA THR A 326 -28.13 -5.37 21.43
C THR A 326 -26.81 -6.14 21.64
N PRO A 327 -25.67 -5.58 21.20
CA PRO A 327 -24.39 -6.25 21.27
C PRO A 327 -23.95 -6.46 22.73
N LEU A 328 -23.15 -7.48 23.05
CA LEU A 328 -22.69 -7.73 24.43
C LEU A 328 -22.21 -6.45 25.14
N ILE A 329 -21.45 -5.62 24.44
CA ILE A 329 -21.08 -4.27 24.87
C ILE A 329 -21.50 -3.28 23.79
N ASP A 330 -22.28 -2.28 24.18
CA ASP A 330 -22.65 -1.11 23.38
C ASP A 330 -22.15 0.16 24.07
N GLY A 331 -21.76 1.18 23.32
CA GLY A 331 -21.30 2.44 23.88
C GLY A 331 -21.70 3.64 23.04
N ASP A 332 -22.13 4.69 23.73
CA ASP A 332 -22.34 6.02 23.18
C ASP A 332 -21.17 6.92 23.61
N MET A 333 -20.18 7.07 22.75
CA MET A 333 -19.01 7.88 23.07
C MET A 333 -19.30 9.39 23.02
N ALA A 334 -20.38 9.81 22.36
CA ALA A 334 -20.81 11.21 22.37
C ALA A 334 -21.39 11.59 23.74
N ASN A 335 -22.19 10.70 24.32
CA ASN A 335 -22.83 10.89 25.62
C ASN A 335 -22.06 10.26 26.80
N ARG A 336 -20.90 9.65 26.55
CA ARG A 336 -20.06 8.96 27.54
C ARG A 336 -20.79 7.83 28.29
N VAL A 337 -21.60 7.07 27.57
CA VAL A 337 -22.37 5.95 28.11
C VAL A 337 -21.80 4.62 27.63
N LEU A 338 -21.67 3.66 28.56
CA LEU A 338 -21.38 2.26 28.27
C LEU A 338 -22.56 1.40 28.74
N THR A 339 -23.07 0.55 27.86
CA THR A 339 -24.16 -0.38 28.12
C THR A 339 -23.63 -1.81 28.03
N VAL A 340 -23.85 -2.59 29.09
CA VAL A 340 -23.67 -4.04 29.07
C VAL A 340 -25.03 -4.67 28.80
N ASN A 341 -25.21 -5.25 27.62
CA ASN A 341 -26.47 -5.92 27.29
C ASN A 341 -26.47 -7.31 27.93
N ASN A 342 -26.96 -7.37 29.18
CA ASN A 342 -27.18 -8.51 30.10
C ASN A 342 -26.58 -8.20 31.49
N SER A 343 -26.05 -9.19 32.21
CA SER A 343 -25.51 -9.00 33.58
C SER A 343 -24.01 -8.66 33.58
N LEU A 344 -23.62 -7.64 34.34
CA LEU A 344 -22.23 -7.36 34.69
C LEU A 344 -21.82 -8.15 35.94
N VAL A 345 -20.96 -9.16 35.78
CA VAL A 345 -20.43 -9.94 36.91
C VAL A 345 -19.01 -9.48 37.24
N ILE A 346 -18.81 -8.96 38.46
CA ILE A 346 -17.51 -8.52 38.98
C ILE A 346 -17.02 -9.55 39.99
N ARG A 347 -15.91 -10.26 39.68
CA ARG A 347 -15.32 -11.29 40.57
C ARG A 347 -14.48 -10.71 41.73
N GLY A 348 -14.49 -9.39 41.90
CA GLY A 348 -13.78 -8.64 42.94
C GLY A 348 -14.62 -7.46 43.42
N SER A 349 -13.99 -6.46 44.02
CA SER A 349 -14.68 -5.24 44.47
C SER A 349 -14.88 -4.22 43.34
N PHE A 350 -16.01 -3.53 43.35
CA PHE A 350 -16.21 -2.31 42.58
C PHE A 350 -15.69 -1.10 43.37
N THR A 351 -14.84 -0.28 42.75
CA THR A 351 -14.35 0.96 43.36
C THR A 351 -15.28 2.11 43.01
N SER A 352 -15.68 2.89 44.02
CA SER A 352 -16.48 4.09 43.86
C SER A 352 -15.90 5.26 44.67
N PRO A 353 -16.03 6.51 44.18
CA PRO A 353 -15.47 7.68 44.84
C PRO A 353 -16.18 7.97 46.17
N ILE A 354 -15.39 8.35 47.18
CA ILE A 354 -15.87 8.78 48.49
C ILE A 354 -15.49 10.25 48.70
N LYS A 355 -16.50 11.11 48.90
CA LYS A 355 -16.34 12.54 49.18
C LYS A 355 -16.70 12.82 50.64
N SER A 356 -15.87 13.58 51.35
CA SER A 356 -16.23 14.11 52.68
C SER A 356 -16.66 15.57 52.55
N VAL A 357 -17.75 15.96 53.23
CA VAL A 357 -18.27 17.33 53.24
C VAL A 357 -18.59 17.80 54.65
N THR A 358 -18.38 19.08 54.95
CA THR A 358 -18.59 19.68 56.29
C THR A 358 -19.48 20.93 56.26
N ALA A 359 -19.96 21.31 55.07
CA ALA A 359 -20.81 22.46 54.78
C ALA A 359 -21.76 22.09 53.63
N ASP A 360 -22.70 22.98 53.30
CA ASP A 360 -23.60 22.82 52.15
C ASP A 360 -22.80 22.45 50.89
N TYR A 361 -23.31 21.47 50.13
CA TYR A 361 -22.60 20.93 48.98
C TYR A 361 -23.56 20.49 47.88
N THR A 362 -23.20 20.79 46.63
CA THR A 362 -23.94 20.36 45.44
C THR A 362 -23.27 19.13 44.84
N LEU A 363 -24.02 18.04 44.70
CA LEU A 363 -23.50 16.80 44.15
C LEU A 363 -23.18 16.94 42.65
N THR A 364 -22.08 16.32 42.25
CA THR A 364 -21.60 16.29 40.86
C THR A 364 -21.64 14.88 40.28
N GLU A 365 -21.37 14.73 38.98
CA GLU A 365 -21.27 13.42 38.33
C GLU A 365 -20.12 12.54 38.83
N THR A 366 -19.13 13.13 39.51
CA THR A 366 -17.97 12.41 40.06
C THR A 366 -18.19 11.92 41.48
N ASP A 367 -19.28 12.32 42.13
CA ASP A 367 -19.61 11.89 43.47
C ASP A 367 -20.38 10.56 43.41
N TYR A 368 -20.16 9.68 44.38
CA TYR A 368 -21.00 8.50 44.59
C TYR A 368 -21.33 8.34 46.07
N THR A 369 -20.32 8.04 46.89
CA THR A 369 -20.49 8.04 48.34
C THR A 369 -20.14 9.41 48.90
N VAL A 370 -21.07 10.04 49.63
CA VAL A 370 -20.87 11.35 50.25
C VAL A 370 -21.04 11.24 51.75
N VAL A 371 -19.94 11.42 52.47
CA VAL A 371 -19.90 11.37 53.93
C VAL A 371 -19.97 12.78 54.49
N CYS A 372 -21.10 13.10 55.08
CA CYS A 372 -21.34 14.37 55.74
C CYS A 372 -20.76 14.30 57.15
N ARG A 373 -19.78 15.18 57.44
CA ARG A 373 -19.07 15.29 58.72
C ARG A 373 -19.25 16.70 59.30
N GLN A 374 -20.50 17.04 59.53
CA GLN A 374 -20.92 18.38 59.95
C GLN A 374 -21.18 18.47 61.45
N THR A 375 -20.91 19.66 62.01
CA THR A 375 -21.27 20.04 63.39
C THR A 375 -22.43 21.04 63.43
N SER A 376 -22.95 21.42 62.26
CA SER A 376 -24.14 22.26 62.05
C SER A 376 -24.96 21.66 60.91
N ALA A 377 -26.26 21.97 60.83
CA ALA A 377 -27.09 21.41 59.77
C ALA A 377 -26.57 21.85 58.40
N ILE A 378 -26.51 20.94 57.44
CA ILE A 378 -26.11 21.22 56.06
C ILE A 378 -27.15 20.74 55.06
N THR A 379 -27.15 21.35 53.88
CA THR A 379 -27.97 20.98 52.73
C THR A 379 -27.11 20.34 51.65
N ILE A 380 -27.46 19.11 51.28
CA ILE A 380 -26.93 18.45 50.08
C ILE A 380 -27.87 18.73 48.92
N SER A 381 -27.38 19.48 47.95
CA SER A 381 -28.13 19.81 46.74
C SER A 381 -27.93 18.70 45.71
N LEU A 382 -28.99 17.96 45.41
CA LEU A 382 -29.02 16.99 44.32
C LEU A 382 -29.17 17.73 42.98
N PRO A 383 -28.59 17.20 41.88
CA PRO A 383 -28.83 17.75 40.54
C PRO A 383 -30.27 17.47 40.09
N ASP A 384 -30.69 18.19 39.04
CA ASP A 384 -32.01 17.98 38.41
C ASP A 384 -32.12 16.51 37.94
N PRO A 385 -33.09 15.73 38.47
CA PRO A 385 -33.27 14.32 38.12
C PRO A 385 -33.49 14.11 36.61
N ALA A 386 -34.08 15.07 35.88
CA ALA A 386 -34.29 14.95 34.44
C ALA A 386 -32.97 14.91 33.63
N THR A 387 -31.88 15.39 34.21
CA THR A 387 -30.56 15.41 33.55
C THR A 387 -29.69 14.19 33.87
N CYS A 388 -30.13 13.31 34.78
CA CYS A 388 -29.30 12.24 35.31
C CYS A 388 -30.06 10.95 35.64
N ALA A 389 -31.03 10.57 34.79
CA ALA A 389 -31.78 9.33 34.93
C ALA A 389 -30.86 8.12 35.20
N GLY A 390 -31.21 7.31 36.20
CA GLY A 390 -30.44 6.15 36.66
C GLY A 390 -29.27 6.47 37.60
N ARG A 391 -28.86 7.74 37.75
CA ARG A 391 -27.76 8.14 38.63
C ARG A 391 -28.07 7.82 40.09
N MET A 392 -27.09 7.25 40.79
CA MET A 392 -27.19 6.90 42.20
C MET A 392 -26.22 7.69 43.06
N TYR A 393 -26.66 8.06 44.25
CA TYR A 393 -25.82 8.63 45.30
C TYR A 393 -26.04 7.90 46.62
N TYR A 394 -24.96 7.67 47.36
CA TYR A 394 -24.97 7.07 48.68
C TYR A 394 -24.52 8.11 49.72
N ILE A 395 -25.48 8.75 50.39
CA ILE A 395 -25.21 9.84 51.34
C ILE A 395 -25.21 9.26 52.74
N ILE A 396 -24.16 9.54 53.50
CA ILE A 396 -23.98 9.09 54.89
C ILE A 396 -23.95 10.32 55.78
N ASN A 397 -24.91 10.43 56.70
CA ASN A 397 -24.82 11.39 57.78
C ASN A 397 -23.92 10.84 58.90
N ASN A 398 -22.69 11.32 58.98
CA ASN A 398 -21.71 10.95 59.99
C ASN A 398 -21.33 12.16 60.88
N GLY A 399 -22.22 13.15 60.95
CA GLY A 399 -22.07 14.36 61.76
C GLY A 399 -23.08 14.40 62.92
N THR A 400 -22.92 15.36 63.83
CA THR A 400 -23.73 15.44 65.07
C THR A 400 -25.08 16.16 64.87
N VAL A 401 -25.37 16.59 63.63
CA VAL A 401 -26.55 17.39 63.26
C VAL A 401 -27.18 16.82 61.98
N SER A 402 -28.39 17.25 61.63
CA SER A 402 -29.15 16.81 60.44
C SER A 402 -28.47 17.13 59.11
N VAL A 403 -28.70 16.28 58.11
CA VAL A 403 -28.42 16.54 56.69
C VAL A 403 -29.75 16.66 55.96
N ASN A 404 -29.97 17.78 55.29
CA ASN A 404 -31.17 18.02 54.49
C ASN A 404 -30.85 17.84 52.99
N THR A 405 -31.85 17.47 52.20
CA THR A 405 -31.77 17.51 50.73
C THR A 405 -32.70 18.59 50.19
N ASN A 406 -32.35 19.20 49.06
CA ASN A 406 -33.17 20.20 48.37
C ASN A 406 -34.42 19.62 47.67
N TYR A 407 -34.51 18.29 47.53
CA TYR A 407 -35.67 17.58 47.00
C TYR A 407 -36.31 16.68 48.05
N SER A 408 -37.64 16.59 48.02
CA SER A 408 -38.40 15.47 48.59
C SER A 408 -38.26 14.25 47.69
N PHE A 409 -38.13 13.06 48.26
CA PHE A 409 -37.95 11.81 47.51
C PHE A 409 -39.20 10.92 47.56
N GLU A 410 -39.46 10.21 46.46
CA GLU A 410 -40.43 9.10 46.45
C GLU A 410 -39.82 7.91 47.19
N VAL A 411 -40.61 7.24 48.04
CA VAL A 411 -40.18 6.02 48.74
C VAL A 411 -40.63 4.83 47.91
N ALA A 412 -39.69 3.97 47.50
CA ALA A 412 -40.01 2.79 46.70
C ALA A 412 -41.07 1.92 47.40
N THR A 413 -42.12 1.55 46.68
CA THR A 413 -43.23 0.73 47.19
C THR A 413 -42.71 -0.63 47.66
N GLY A 414 -43.05 -1.01 48.90
CA GLY A 414 -42.58 -2.26 49.53
C GLY A 414 -41.47 -2.07 50.57
N VAL A 415 -40.89 -0.87 50.69
CA VAL A 415 -40.28 -0.43 51.94
C VAL A 415 -41.43 0.03 52.83
N THR A 416 -41.77 -0.72 53.88
CA THR A 416 -42.71 -0.22 54.88
C THR A 416 -42.13 1.07 55.43
N GLN A 417 -42.70 2.23 55.09
CA GLN A 417 -42.90 3.38 55.98
C GLN A 417 -44.03 4.28 55.45
N ASN A 418 -44.82 4.76 56.40
CA ASN A 418 -46.00 5.59 56.21
C ASN A 418 -45.73 6.76 55.26
N PHE A 419 -46.58 6.86 54.23
CA PHE A 419 -46.73 8.04 53.40
C PHE A 419 -46.97 9.28 54.26
N ILE A 420 -46.22 10.35 54.02
CA ILE A 420 -46.74 11.70 54.20
C ILE A 420 -46.83 12.33 52.81
N PRO A 421 -48.03 12.49 52.23
CA PRO A 421 -48.23 13.32 51.05
C PRO A 421 -48.03 14.78 51.42
N ARG A 422 -47.52 15.55 50.45
CA ARG A 422 -47.19 16.97 50.57
C ARG A 422 -48.43 17.83 50.90
N ALA A 423 -48.63 18.12 52.17
CA ALA A 423 -49.29 19.32 52.67
C ALA A 423 -48.81 19.58 54.10
N LEU A 424 -48.44 20.83 54.40
CA LEU A 424 -47.99 21.32 55.72
C LEU A 424 -46.54 20.97 56.14
N GLN A 425 -45.74 22.03 56.20
CA GLN A 425 -44.72 22.34 57.22
C GLN A 425 -44.03 21.20 57.99
N GLY A 426 -42.70 21.16 57.88
CA GLY A 426 -41.81 20.79 58.99
C GLY A 426 -41.47 19.31 59.12
N ILE A 427 -40.31 18.91 58.61
CA ILE A 427 -39.61 17.76 59.19
C ILE A 427 -38.93 18.27 60.48
N SER A 428 -39.58 18.08 61.62
CA SER A 428 -38.91 18.02 62.92
C SER A 428 -39.11 16.63 63.50
N SER A 429 -38.24 15.69 63.12
CA SER A 429 -37.92 14.55 63.98
C SER A 429 -36.97 15.05 65.08
N PRO A 430 -37.33 14.95 66.37
CA PRO A 430 -36.42 15.29 67.46
C PRO A 430 -35.36 14.18 67.59
N ASN A 431 -34.28 14.31 66.81
CA ASN A 431 -32.97 13.65 66.89
C ASN A 431 -32.95 12.12 67.10
N PRO A 432 -32.59 11.34 66.04
CA PRO A 432 -31.27 10.71 66.04
C PRO A 432 -30.68 10.70 64.63
N ASN A 433 -30.00 11.78 64.22
CA ASN A 433 -29.51 11.91 62.84
C ASN A 433 -28.06 11.44 62.65
N PHE A 434 -27.34 11.06 63.71
CA PHE A 434 -26.02 10.45 63.58
C PHE A 434 -26.15 9.01 63.06
N GLY A 435 -25.63 8.74 61.85
CA GLY A 435 -25.56 7.39 61.27
C GLY A 435 -26.54 7.07 60.13
N GLN A 436 -27.47 7.98 59.80
CA GLN A 436 -28.44 7.76 58.72
C GLN A 436 -27.76 7.64 57.34
N LYS A 437 -28.21 6.66 56.55
CA LYS A 437 -27.72 6.38 55.20
C LYS A 437 -28.85 6.46 54.19
N TYR A 438 -28.62 7.21 53.11
CA TYR A 438 -29.56 7.37 52.01
C TYR A 438 -28.95 6.79 50.74
N LEU A 439 -29.55 5.75 50.19
CA LEU A 439 -29.31 5.36 48.81
C LEU A 439 -30.40 5.98 47.94
N LEU A 440 -30.01 6.95 47.12
CA LEU A 440 -30.90 7.68 46.24
C LEU A 440 -30.63 7.29 44.79
N GLN A 441 -31.68 7.20 43.99
CA GLN A 441 -31.57 6.99 42.54
C GLN A 441 -32.52 7.93 41.80
N SER A 442 -32.07 8.53 40.71
CA SER A 442 -32.95 9.28 39.83
C SER A 442 -33.68 8.34 38.87
N ASP A 443 -34.99 8.54 38.68
CA ASP A 443 -35.78 7.83 37.65
C ASP A 443 -35.92 8.63 36.34
N GLY A 444 -35.28 9.82 36.26
CA GLY A 444 -35.42 10.76 35.15
C GLY A 444 -36.54 11.79 35.31
N THR A 445 -37.32 11.73 36.39
CA THR A 445 -38.38 12.72 36.72
C THR A 445 -38.24 13.26 38.14
N GLN A 446 -37.84 12.41 39.08
CA GLN A 446 -37.63 12.73 40.49
C GLN A 446 -36.49 11.89 41.08
N TRP A 447 -36.17 12.16 42.35
CA TRP A 447 -35.27 11.32 43.14
C TRP A 447 -36.08 10.32 43.96
N VAL A 448 -35.70 9.05 43.89
CA VAL A 448 -36.32 7.94 44.62
C VAL A 448 -35.36 7.49 45.73
N LEU A 449 -35.87 7.36 46.96
CA LEU A 449 -35.17 6.75 48.07
C LEU A 449 -35.31 5.23 47.99
N ILE A 450 -34.21 4.57 47.65
CA ILE A 450 -34.15 3.12 47.45
C ILE A 450 -33.98 2.38 48.78
N SER A 451 -33.21 2.96 49.70
CA SER A 451 -32.99 2.39 51.04
C SER A 451 -32.67 3.48 52.05
N LEU A 452 -33.28 3.35 53.23
CA LEU A 452 -32.94 4.10 54.44
C LEU A 452 -32.29 3.13 55.43
N GLY A 453 -31.12 3.46 55.95
CA GLY A 453 -30.38 2.63 56.91
C GLY A 453 -29.74 3.40 58.03
#